data_AF-A0A948M153-F1
#
_entry.id   AF-A0A948M153-F1
#
_cell.length_a   1.000
_cell.length_b   1.000
_cell.length_c   1.000
_cell.angle_alpha   90.00
_cell.angle_beta   90.00
_cell.angle_gamma   90.00
#
_symmetry.space_group_name_H-M   'P 1'
#
loop_
_entity.id
_entity.type
_entity.pdbx_description
1 polymer ?
#
loop_
_entity_poly.entity_id
_entity_poly.type
_entity_poly.pdbx_seq_one_letter_code
_entity_poly.pdbx_strand_id
1 'polypeptide(L)'
;MKITELTRRDIIDSIFVEKVNWCGRLEESEFLSRLFDLHSMPSTDNRFPNAEGDIWQHRVNNYDWDEDWVFYDGRFNLMHGDDEVFLRFLCETLHPVVRPDATESERLCQMFNQYLRVDGFELVEKTRMSGRPIYVGRYVGNIKTPGLTAARTALAGTDPGYVAQQITRMESAVDNDPGLAIGTAKELVETCCKTILTERGVEFSKNADIPELVKLTAKELDLTPADIPDQAKASDTIKRLLSNLASITQGVAELRNHYGTGHGKAAGAKGLQSRHAKLAVGAASTLAVFLAETHGERPRKGLTGTTGDSPA
;
A
#
# COMPACT_ATOMS: atom_id res chain seq x y z
N MET A 1 -3.80 -17.82 1.79
CA MET A 1 -2.86 -16.79 1.29
C MET A 1 -1.49 -17.27 1.73
N LYS A 2 -0.48 -17.26 0.84
CA LYS A 2 0.82 -17.84 1.17
C LYS A 2 1.95 -17.02 0.56
N ILE A 3 3.00 -16.73 1.32
CA ILE A 3 4.28 -16.27 0.77
C ILE A 3 4.91 -17.47 0.06
N THR A 4 5.11 -17.35 -1.24
CA THR A 4 5.66 -18.40 -2.09
C THR A 4 7.08 -18.75 -1.68
N GLU A 5 7.47 -20.00 -1.95
CA GLU A 5 8.84 -20.45 -1.72
C GLU A 5 9.84 -19.61 -2.53
N LEU A 6 9.47 -19.19 -3.74
CA LEU A 6 10.31 -18.33 -4.58
C LEU A 6 10.59 -16.99 -3.90
N THR A 7 9.55 -16.31 -3.40
CA THR A 7 9.72 -15.05 -2.65
C THR A 7 10.55 -15.23 -1.38
N ARG A 8 10.41 -16.35 -0.67
CA ARG A 8 11.27 -16.67 0.49
C ARG A 8 12.73 -16.82 0.06
N ARG A 9 13.01 -17.57 -1.01
CA ARG A 9 14.36 -17.74 -1.56
C ARG A 9 14.96 -16.41 -2.01
N ASP A 10 14.21 -15.60 -2.76
CA ASP A 10 14.70 -14.31 -3.25
C ASP A 10 15.11 -13.37 -2.09
N ILE A 11 14.34 -13.37 -0.99
CA ILE A 11 14.66 -12.61 0.22
C ILE A 11 15.93 -13.15 0.88
N ILE A 12 16.04 -14.47 1.02
CA ILE A 12 17.17 -15.14 1.67
C ILE A 12 18.44 -14.93 0.85
N ASP A 13 18.39 -15.14 -0.46
CA ASP A 13 19.50 -14.87 -1.38
C ASP A 13 19.94 -13.40 -1.28
N SER A 14 19.00 -12.46 -1.18
CA SER A 14 19.31 -11.04 -1.01
C SER A 14 20.02 -10.74 0.31
N ILE A 15 19.64 -11.40 1.41
CA ILE A 15 20.34 -11.30 2.71
C ILE A 15 21.82 -11.68 2.53
N PHE A 16 22.11 -12.76 1.79
CA PHE A 16 23.48 -13.21 1.57
C PHE A 16 24.26 -12.36 0.59
N VAL A 17 23.65 -11.99 -0.54
CA VAL A 17 24.29 -11.13 -1.55
C VAL A 17 24.67 -9.78 -0.96
N GLU A 18 23.81 -9.20 -0.13
CA GLU A 18 24.08 -7.95 0.57
C GLU A 18 24.91 -8.11 1.86
N LYS A 19 25.29 -9.34 2.22
CA LYS A 19 26.06 -9.68 3.44
C LYS A 19 25.38 -9.14 4.71
N VAL A 20 24.07 -9.25 4.77
CA VAL A 20 23.26 -8.81 5.90
C VAL A 20 23.41 -9.82 7.02
N ASN A 21 23.95 -9.38 8.16
CA ASN A 21 23.92 -10.19 9.37
C ASN A 21 22.49 -10.20 9.95
N TRP A 22 21.75 -11.30 9.78
CA TRP A 22 20.35 -11.40 10.19
C TRP A 22 20.15 -11.26 11.71
N CYS A 23 21.07 -11.75 12.54
CA CYS A 23 21.01 -11.59 14.00
C CYS A 23 21.57 -10.24 14.50
N GLY A 24 22.07 -9.40 13.59
CA GLY A 24 22.52 -8.05 13.90
C GLY A 24 23.64 -8.03 14.94
N ARG A 25 23.42 -7.34 16.07
CA ARG A 25 24.40 -7.27 17.17
C ARG A 25 24.26 -8.37 18.24
N LEU A 26 23.28 -9.25 18.10
CA LEU A 26 23.04 -10.34 19.05
C LEU A 26 23.77 -11.60 18.59
N GLU A 27 23.97 -12.55 19.51
CA GLU A 27 24.30 -13.92 19.11
C GLU A 27 23.08 -14.60 18.47
N GLU A 28 23.31 -15.64 17.66
CA GLU A 28 22.23 -16.33 16.94
C GLU A 28 21.21 -16.99 17.88
N SER A 29 21.68 -17.58 18.98
CA SER A 29 20.82 -18.13 20.04
C SER A 29 19.99 -17.03 20.72
N GLU A 30 20.60 -15.90 21.06
CA GLU A 30 19.91 -14.75 21.67
C GLU A 30 18.84 -14.17 20.73
N PHE A 31 19.14 -14.06 19.44
CA PHE A 31 18.17 -13.64 18.44
C PHE A 31 17.00 -14.62 18.35
N LEU A 32 17.28 -15.91 18.19
CA LEU A 32 16.26 -16.94 17.98
C LEU A 32 15.38 -17.14 19.23
N SER A 33 15.93 -16.98 20.44
CA SER A 33 15.18 -17.00 21.70
C SER A 33 14.13 -15.89 21.82
N ARG A 34 14.20 -14.85 20.98
CA ARG A 34 13.17 -13.79 20.91
C ARG A 34 11.96 -14.21 20.07
N LEU A 35 12.13 -15.24 19.22
CA LEU A 35 11.10 -15.75 18.32
C LEU A 35 10.52 -17.08 18.80
N PHE A 36 11.36 -17.92 19.39
CA PHE A 36 11.10 -19.32 19.72
C PHE A 36 11.58 -19.64 21.14
N ASP A 37 10.94 -20.62 21.79
CA ASP A 37 11.41 -21.16 23.07
C ASP A 37 12.45 -22.26 22.82
N LEU A 38 13.72 -21.86 22.66
CA LEU A 38 14.81 -22.77 22.32
C LEU A 38 15.09 -23.83 23.40
N HIS A 39 14.75 -23.57 24.66
CA HIS A 39 14.93 -24.53 25.75
C HIS A 39 13.95 -25.70 25.65
N SER A 40 12.73 -25.43 25.17
CA SER A 40 11.69 -26.44 24.97
C SER A 40 11.78 -27.16 23.63
N MET A 41 12.57 -26.63 22.68
CA MET A 41 12.76 -27.23 21.36
C MET A 41 13.82 -28.34 21.39
N PRO A 42 13.62 -29.45 20.65
CA PRO A 42 14.57 -30.55 20.62
C PRO A 42 15.88 -30.14 19.92
N SER A 43 16.98 -30.73 20.37
CA SER A 43 18.26 -30.69 19.66
C SER A 43 18.21 -31.57 18.40
N THR A 44 18.93 -31.18 17.35
CA THR A 44 19.19 -32.04 16.20
C THR A 44 20.39 -32.97 16.44
N ASP A 45 21.21 -32.64 17.43
CA ASP A 45 22.30 -33.46 17.94
C ASP A 45 21.93 -34.02 19.32
N ASN A 46 21.80 -35.35 19.39
CA ASN A 46 21.39 -36.06 20.60
C ASN A 46 22.34 -35.90 21.80
N ARG A 47 23.55 -35.32 21.59
CA ARG A 47 24.49 -34.97 22.66
C ARG A 47 24.03 -33.78 23.48
N PHE A 48 23.14 -32.95 22.94
CA PHE A 48 22.64 -31.73 23.59
C PHE A 48 21.16 -31.86 23.93
N PRO A 49 20.73 -31.30 25.09
CA PRO A 49 19.38 -31.51 25.60
C PRO A 49 18.31 -30.73 24.82
N ASN A 50 18.67 -29.61 24.18
CA ASN A 50 17.73 -28.70 23.53
C ASN A 50 18.38 -27.93 22.37
N ALA A 51 17.56 -27.19 21.62
CA ALA A 51 18.01 -26.44 20.46
C ALA A 51 19.02 -25.33 20.82
N GLU A 52 18.90 -24.69 21.98
CA GLU A 52 19.83 -23.63 22.39
C GLU A 52 21.27 -24.15 22.53
N GLY A 53 21.46 -25.26 23.25
CA GLY A 53 22.78 -25.87 23.46
C GLY A 53 23.38 -26.40 22.16
N ASP A 54 22.54 -26.95 21.29
CA ASP A 54 22.88 -27.42 19.94
C ASP A 54 23.45 -26.27 19.08
N ILE A 55 22.69 -25.17 19.00
CA ILE A 55 23.07 -23.98 18.23
C ILE A 55 24.35 -23.38 18.78
N TRP A 56 24.45 -23.21 20.10
CA TRP A 56 25.66 -22.65 20.72
C TRP A 56 26.89 -23.50 20.43
N GLN A 57 26.77 -24.82 20.54
CA GLN A 57 27.89 -25.73 20.27
C GLN A 57 28.40 -25.55 18.84
N HIS A 58 27.50 -25.55 17.86
CA HIS A 58 27.87 -25.58 16.45
C HIS A 58 28.20 -24.19 15.87
N ARG A 59 27.53 -23.14 16.34
CA ARG A 59 27.69 -21.77 15.83
C ARG A 59 28.71 -20.93 16.58
N VAL A 60 28.97 -21.24 17.84
CA VAL A 60 29.87 -20.44 18.70
C VAL A 60 31.12 -21.22 19.10
N ASN A 61 30.98 -22.47 19.54
CA ASN A 61 32.15 -23.24 19.98
C ASN A 61 32.93 -23.88 18.82
N ASN A 62 32.23 -24.41 17.81
CA ASN A 62 32.86 -25.16 16.71
C ASN A 62 32.97 -24.38 15.40
N TYR A 63 32.01 -23.49 15.10
CA TYR A 63 31.89 -22.81 13.81
C TYR A 63 31.77 -23.77 12.61
N ASP A 64 30.97 -24.84 12.75
CA ASP A 64 30.88 -25.95 11.79
C ASP A 64 29.53 -26.07 11.07
N TRP A 65 28.63 -25.09 11.21
CA TRP A 65 27.40 -24.95 10.42
C TRP A 65 27.51 -23.81 9.41
N ASP A 66 26.78 -23.90 8.28
CA ASP A 66 26.75 -22.89 7.22
C ASP A 66 26.05 -21.60 7.64
N GLU A 67 26.46 -20.43 7.15
CA GLU A 67 25.90 -19.12 7.55
C GLU A 67 24.37 -19.02 7.43
N ASP A 68 23.78 -19.82 6.52
CA ASP A 68 22.36 -19.87 6.18
C ASP A 68 21.58 -21.02 6.83
N TRP A 69 22.20 -21.80 7.71
CA TRP A 69 21.62 -22.98 8.36
C TRP A 69 20.20 -22.76 8.88
N VAL A 70 19.94 -21.59 9.48
CA VAL A 70 18.67 -21.24 10.13
C VAL A 70 17.48 -21.30 9.17
N PHE A 71 17.71 -21.03 7.88
CA PHE A 71 16.66 -21.05 6.87
C PHE A 71 16.24 -22.47 6.48
N TYR A 72 17.16 -23.43 6.61
CA TYR A 72 16.95 -24.84 6.26
C TYR A 72 16.70 -25.74 7.47
N ASP A 73 16.87 -25.22 8.69
CA ASP A 73 16.60 -25.95 9.91
C ASP A 73 15.10 -26.25 10.07
N GLY A 74 14.77 -27.53 10.13
CA GLY A 74 13.39 -28.02 10.23
C GLY A 74 12.66 -27.61 11.51
N ARG A 75 13.39 -27.19 12.57
CA ARG A 75 12.79 -26.74 13.83
C ARG A 75 12.14 -25.36 13.68
N PHE A 76 12.70 -24.48 12.86
CA PHE A 76 12.15 -23.15 12.56
C PHE A 76 11.31 -23.15 11.28
N ASN A 77 11.70 -23.99 10.32
CA ASN A 77 11.02 -24.20 9.04
C ASN A 77 10.72 -22.88 8.31
N LEU A 78 11.70 -21.98 8.26
CA LEU A 78 11.54 -20.66 7.64
C LEU A 78 11.34 -20.72 6.12
N MET A 79 11.72 -21.82 5.46
CA MET A 79 11.51 -22.00 4.03
C MET A 79 10.11 -22.49 3.65
N HIS A 80 9.54 -23.42 4.42
CA HIS A 80 8.30 -24.10 4.01
C HIS A 80 7.16 -23.99 5.04
N GLY A 81 7.42 -23.37 6.19
CA GLY A 81 6.50 -23.25 7.31
C GLY A 81 5.52 -22.07 7.20
N ASP A 82 5.07 -21.60 8.35
CA ASP A 82 4.07 -20.54 8.48
C ASP A 82 4.61 -19.19 7.96
N ASP A 83 3.76 -18.41 7.30
CA ASP A 83 4.06 -17.05 6.87
C ASP A 83 4.22 -16.11 8.06
N GLU A 84 3.42 -16.30 9.12
CA GLU A 84 3.50 -15.46 10.31
C GLU A 84 4.86 -15.61 11.01
N VAL A 85 5.38 -16.84 11.08
CA VAL A 85 6.72 -17.13 11.63
C VAL A 85 7.80 -16.45 10.78
N PHE A 86 7.70 -16.56 9.46
CA PHE A 86 8.66 -15.92 8.55
C PHE A 86 8.63 -14.39 8.62
N LEU A 87 7.43 -13.79 8.61
CA LEU A 87 7.28 -12.36 8.76
C LEU A 87 7.80 -11.87 10.12
N ARG A 88 7.55 -12.61 11.21
CA ARG A 88 8.11 -12.31 12.53
C ARG A 88 9.63 -12.38 12.51
N PHE A 89 10.22 -13.37 11.85
CA PHE A 89 11.68 -13.47 11.69
C PHE A 89 12.24 -12.23 10.98
N LEU A 90 11.65 -11.83 9.84
CA LEU A 90 12.07 -10.62 9.13
C LEU A 90 11.89 -9.35 9.99
N CYS A 91 10.77 -9.21 10.71
CA CYS A 91 10.56 -8.09 11.62
C CYS A 91 11.57 -8.07 12.78
N GLU A 92 11.96 -9.24 13.30
CA GLU A 92 12.95 -9.34 14.37
C GLU A 92 14.35 -8.96 13.89
N THR A 93 14.73 -9.34 12.66
CA THR A 93 15.92 -8.81 12.00
C THR A 93 15.92 -7.28 12.03
N LEU A 94 14.78 -6.64 11.77
CA LEU A 94 14.67 -5.17 11.79
C LEU A 94 14.54 -4.55 13.19
N HIS A 95 14.39 -5.36 14.25
CA HIS A 95 14.05 -4.83 15.56
C HIS A 95 15.18 -3.97 16.16
N PRO A 96 14.92 -2.83 16.82
CA PRO A 96 15.99 -1.93 17.29
C PRO A 96 16.96 -2.51 18.33
N VAL A 97 16.59 -3.63 18.98
CA VAL A 97 17.49 -4.41 19.86
C VAL A 97 18.49 -5.22 19.04
N VAL A 98 18.09 -5.72 17.89
CA VAL A 98 18.91 -6.50 16.94
C VAL A 98 19.73 -5.55 16.07
N ARG A 99 19.09 -4.48 15.59
CA ARG A 99 19.63 -3.53 14.62
C ARG A 99 19.37 -2.09 15.05
N PRO A 100 20.32 -1.47 15.77
CA PRO A 100 20.11 -0.14 16.35
C PRO A 100 20.17 1.00 15.32
N ASP A 101 20.74 0.79 14.13
CA ASP A 101 20.75 1.78 13.05
C ASP A 101 19.39 1.80 12.34
N ALA A 102 18.65 2.91 12.50
CA ALA A 102 17.35 3.10 11.89
C ALA A 102 17.43 3.20 10.35
N THR A 103 18.51 3.77 9.82
CA THR A 103 18.72 3.91 8.37
C THR A 103 18.94 2.53 7.75
N GLU A 104 19.76 1.69 8.39
CA GLU A 104 19.96 0.31 7.96
C GLU A 104 18.67 -0.50 8.04
N SER A 105 17.92 -0.36 9.14
CA SER A 105 16.63 -1.03 9.31
C SER A 105 15.61 -0.61 8.24
N GLU A 106 15.52 0.68 7.91
CA GLU A 106 14.62 1.17 6.86
C GLU A 106 15.03 0.64 5.48
N ARG A 107 16.33 0.61 5.19
CA ARG A 107 16.89 0.08 3.93
C ARG A 107 16.54 -1.42 3.75
N LEU A 108 16.72 -2.23 4.79
CA LEU A 108 16.38 -3.65 4.75
C LEU A 108 14.87 -3.89 4.67
N CYS A 109 14.07 -3.09 5.37
CA CYS A 109 12.61 -3.14 5.25
C CYS A 109 12.16 -2.88 3.81
N GLN A 110 12.76 -1.88 3.14
CA GLN A 110 12.49 -1.58 1.74
C GLN A 110 12.89 -2.76 0.84
N MET A 111 14.06 -3.37 1.05
CA MET A 111 14.52 -4.55 0.32
C MET A 111 13.53 -5.72 0.48
N PHE A 112 13.17 -6.11 1.71
CA PHE A 112 12.21 -7.19 1.95
C PHE A 112 10.86 -6.92 1.26
N ASN A 113 10.40 -5.68 1.33
CA ASN A 113 9.14 -5.27 0.71
C ASN A 113 9.15 -5.26 -0.82
N GLN A 114 10.32 -5.27 -1.48
CA GLN A 114 10.38 -5.45 -2.94
C GLN A 114 9.89 -6.84 -3.34
N TYR A 115 10.19 -7.86 -2.53
CA TYR A 115 9.80 -9.25 -2.76
C TYR A 115 8.44 -9.58 -2.16
N LEU A 116 8.20 -9.22 -0.89
CA LEU A 116 6.95 -9.55 -0.19
C LEU A 116 5.70 -9.03 -0.92
N ARG A 117 5.80 -7.86 -1.55
CA ARG A 117 4.69 -7.26 -2.30
C ARG A 117 4.27 -8.06 -3.52
N VAL A 118 5.15 -8.89 -4.07
CA VAL A 118 4.83 -9.80 -5.19
C VAL A 118 3.84 -10.86 -4.75
N ASP A 119 3.78 -11.19 -3.45
CA ASP A 119 2.83 -12.14 -2.86
C ASP A 119 1.74 -11.44 -2.03
N GLY A 120 1.68 -10.11 -2.10
CA GLY A 120 0.65 -9.31 -1.44
C GLY A 120 0.90 -9.12 0.03
N PHE A 121 2.15 -9.19 0.49
CA PHE A 121 2.56 -8.89 1.85
C PHE A 121 3.46 -7.66 1.90
N GLU A 122 3.52 -7.01 3.05
CA GLU A 122 4.55 -6.00 3.34
C GLU A 122 4.79 -5.88 4.84
N LEU A 123 5.97 -5.38 5.19
CA LEU A 123 6.35 -4.93 6.52
C LEU A 123 6.07 -3.43 6.62
N VAL A 124 5.31 -3.03 7.64
CA VAL A 124 4.99 -1.62 7.91
C VAL A 124 5.36 -1.24 9.33
N GLU A 125 5.71 0.03 9.54
CA GLU A 125 5.99 0.55 10.88
C GLU A 125 4.71 0.46 11.74
N LYS A 126 4.78 -0.28 12.84
CA LYS A 126 3.70 -0.44 13.81
C LYS A 126 3.81 0.59 14.93
N THR A 127 5.03 0.81 15.41
CA THR A 127 5.33 1.71 16.53
C THR A 127 6.81 2.09 16.51
N ARG A 128 7.26 2.86 17.50
CA ARG A 128 8.66 3.20 17.69
C ARG A 128 9.13 2.89 19.10
N MET A 129 10.38 2.48 19.23
CA MET A 129 11.08 2.32 20.51
C MET A 129 12.30 3.24 20.51
N SER A 130 12.32 4.20 21.43
CA SER A 130 13.37 5.23 21.51
C SER A 130 13.61 5.95 20.16
N GLY A 131 12.53 6.25 19.44
CA GLY A 131 12.57 6.92 18.13
C GLY A 131 12.89 6.01 16.94
N ARG A 132 13.19 4.72 17.17
CA ARG A 132 13.52 3.74 16.12
C ARG A 132 12.30 2.89 15.75
N PRO A 133 12.10 2.57 14.46
CA PRO A 133 10.90 1.88 14.00
C PRO A 133 10.84 0.42 14.49
N ILE A 134 9.63 -0.05 14.77
CA ILE A 134 9.30 -1.46 14.99
C ILE A 134 8.27 -1.84 13.93
N TYR A 135 8.57 -2.88 13.16
CA TYR A 135 7.76 -3.31 12.02
C TYR A 135 6.82 -4.46 12.37
N VAL A 136 5.77 -4.61 11.57
CA VAL A 136 4.89 -5.79 11.56
C VAL A 136 4.58 -6.18 10.12
N GLY A 137 4.54 -7.47 9.84
CA GLY A 137 4.07 -8.00 8.56
C GLY A 137 2.55 -7.94 8.46
N ARG A 138 2.03 -7.55 7.29
CA ARG A 138 0.60 -7.59 6.98
C ARG A 138 0.35 -8.06 5.55
N TYR A 139 -0.79 -8.71 5.35
CA TYR A 139 -1.30 -9.00 4.01
C TYR A 139 -2.05 -7.77 3.47
N VAL A 140 -1.60 -7.27 2.33
CA VAL A 140 -2.21 -6.17 1.56
C VAL A 140 -2.90 -6.63 0.28
N GLY A 141 -2.76 -7.93 -0.07
CA GLY A 141 -3.33 -8.49 -1.28
C GLY A 141 -2.51 -8.20 -2.53
N ASN A 142 -2.56 -9.14 -3.49
CA ASN A 142 -1.96 -8.98 -4.83
C ASN A 142 -2.86 -8.22 -5.80
N ILE A 143 -3.72 -7.36 -5.26
CA ILE A 143 -4.75 -6.74 -6.06
C ILE A 143 -4.23 -5.37 -6.46
N LYS A 144 -3.65 -5.33 -7.67
CA LYS A 144 -3.73 -4.16 -8.54
C LYS A 144 -5.20 -3.79 -8.62
N THR A 145 -5.70 -2.98 -7.68
CA THR A 145 -7.02 -2.41 -7.84
C THR A 145 -6.90 -1.57 -9.11
N PRO A 146 -7.65 -1.90 -10.17
CA PRO A 146 -7.47 -1.25 -11.46
C PRO A 146 -7.55 0.26 -11.26
N GLY A 147 -6.54 0.98 -11.75
CA GLY A 147 -6.45 2.42 -11.63
C GLY A 147 -5.73 2.97 -10.38
N LEU A 148 -5.46 2.21 -9.31
CA LEU A 148 -4.77 2.75 -8.11
C LEU A 148 -3.30 3.11 -8.40
N THR A 149 -2.57 2.24 -9.11
CA THR A 149 -1.19 2.54 -9.55
C THR A 149 -1.15 3.70 -10.54
N ALA A 150 -2.09 3.72 -11.49
CA ALA A 150 -2.21 4.82 -12.44
C ALA A 150 -2.56 6.13 -11.72
N ALA A 151 -3.42 6.10 -10.69
CA ALA A 151 -3.80 7.26 -9.88
C ALA A 151 -2.60 7.80 -9.12
N ARG A 152 -1.77 6.90 -8.56
CA ARG A 152 -0.53 7.28 -7.87
C ARG A 152 0.42 8.03 -8.81
N THR A 153 0.55 7.57 -10.06
CA THR A 153 1.40 8.22 -11.07
C THR A 153 0.79 9.53 -11.57
N ALA A 154 -0.47 9.52 -11.99
CA ALA A 154 -1.15 10.67 -12.60
C ALA A 154 -1.32 11.84 -11.61
N LEU A 155 -1.47 11.54 -10.32
CA LEU A 155 -1.69 12.54 -9.26
C LEU A 155 -0.40 12.90 -8.51
N ALA A 156 0.76 12.35 -8.89
CA ALA A 156 2.04 12.67 -8.24
C ALA A 156 2.43 14.16 -8.35
N GLY A 157 1.89 14.87 -9.33
CA GLY A 157 2.08 16.32 -9.50
C GLY A 157 1.10 17.20 -8.72
N THR A 158 0.07 16.62 -8.09
CA THR A 158 -1.07 17.31 -7.47
C THR A 158 -1.08 17.03 -5.97
N ASP A 159 -0.71 18.01 -5.14
CA ASP A 159 -0.53 17.85 -3.67
C ASP A 159 0.00 16.44 -3.26
N PRO A 160 1.29 16.16 -3.53
CA PRO A 160 1.83 14.81 -3.59
C PRO A 160 1.70 14.05 -2.26
N GLY A 161 1.73 14.76 -1.13
CA GLY A 161 1.65 14.16 0.20
C GLY A 161 0.24 13.68 0.53
N TYR A 162 -0.76 14.51 0.29
CA TYR A 162 -2.14 14.20 0.68
C TYR A 162 -2.74 13.11 -0.22
N VAL A 163 -2.56 13.20 -1.54
CA VAL A 163 -3.13 12.20 -2.47
C VAL A 163 -2.48 10.82 -2.31
N ALA A 164 -1.15 10.77 -2.15
CA ALA A 164 -0.44 9.51 -1.92
C ALA A 164 -0.89 8.84 -0.62
N GLN A 165 -1.17 9.62 0.43
CA GLN A 165 -1.70 9.10 1.69
C GLN A 165 -3.08 8.47 1.51
N GLN A 166 -3.97 9.10 0.74
CA GLN A 166 -5.31 8.56 0.47
C GLN A 166 -5.25 7.24 -0.34
N ILE A 167 -4.36 7.16 -1.33
CA ILE A 167 -4.09 5.93 -2.10
C ILE A 167 -3.62 4.79 -1.20
N THR A 168 -2.59 5.03 -0.39
CA THR A 168 -2.06 4.03 0.56
C THR A 168 -3.11 3.61 1.59
N ARG A 169 -3.96 4.54 2.04
CA ARG A 169 -5.05 4.26 2.96
C ARG A 169 -6.12 3.37 2.34
N MET A 170 -6.48 3.60 1.07
CA MET A 170 -7.39 2.69 0.35
C MET A 170 -6.80 1.30 0.18
N GLU A 171 -5.54 1.19 -0.24
CA GLU A 171 -4.85 -0.10 -0.41
C GLU A 171 -4.86 -0.91 0.89
N SER A 172 -4.56 -0.26 2.01
CA SER A 172 -4.53 -0.90 3.33
C SER A 172 -5.92 -1.32 3.83
N ALA A 173 -6.95 -0.58 3.46
CA ALA A 173 -8.31 -0.73 3.98
C ALA A 173 -9.21 -1.61 3.11
N VAL A 174 -8.94 -1.76 1.81
CA VAL A 174 -9.88 -2.36 0.85
C VAL A 174 -10.35 -3.77 1.23
N ASP A 175 -9.49 -4.55 1.89
CA ASP A 175 -9.81 -5.90 2.35
C ASP A 175 -10.28 -5.99 3.80
N ASN A 176 -9.76 -5.12 4.68
CA ASN A 176 -9.93 -5.25 6.14
C ASN A 176 -10.90 -4.23 6.74
N ASP A 177 -11.07 -3.06 6.10
CA ASP A 177 -12.05 -2.03 6.46
C ASP A 177 -12.69 -1.45 5.19
N PRO A 178 -13.65 -2.17 4.58
CA PRO A 178 -14.32 -1.73 3.36
C PRO A 178 -14.95 -0.34 3.49
N GLY A 179 -15.48 -0.01 4.68
CA GLY A 179 -16.10 1.28 4.93
C GLY A 179 -15.09 2.42 4.85
N LEU A 180 -13.92 2.25 5.48
CA LEU A 180 -12.84 3.22 5.38
C LEU A 180 -12.35 3.38 3.94
N ALA A 181 -12.13 2.29 3.21
CA ALA A 181 -11.68 2.33 1.82
C ALA A 181 -12.63 3.14 0.92
N ILE A 182 -13.94 2.94 1.08
CA ILE A 182 -14.97 3.67 0.34
C ILE A 182 -14.98 5.16 0.70
N GLY A 183 -14.86 5.48 2.00
CA GLY A 183 -14.77 6.87 2.45
C GLY A 183 -13.55 7.57 1.85
N THR A 184 -12.41 6.90 1.81
CA THR A 184 -11.21 7.45 1.19
C THR A 184 -11.32 7.57 -0.33
N ALA A 185 -12.00 6.64 -1.02
CA ALA A 185 -12.28 6.75 -2.46
C ALA A 185 -13.10 8.00 -2.79
N LYS A 186 -14.07 8.33 -1.93
CA LYS A 186 -14.86 9.57 -2.00
C LYS A 186 -13.95 10.81 -1.89
N GLU A 187 -13.11 10.84 -0.86
CA GLU A 187 -12.17 11.94 -0.60
C GLU A 187 -11.18 12.13 -1.77
N LEU A 188 -10.68 11.05 -2.38
CA LEU A 188 -9.77 11.13 -3.53
C LEU A 188 -10.41 11.89 -4.71
N VAL A 189 -11.65 11.56 -5.08
CA VAL A 189 -12.35 12.22 -6.19
C VAL A 189 -12.60 13.68 -5.88
N GLU A 190 -13.02 13.99 -4.65
CA GLU A 190 -13.22 15.38 -4.21
C GLU A 190 -11.92 16.19 -4.30
N THR A 191 -10.82 15.67 -3.75
CA THR A 191 -9.52 16.33 -3.81
C THR A 191 -9.07 16.54 -5.25
N CYS A 192 -9.17 15.52 -6.10
CA CYS A 192 -8.80 15.63 -7.50
C CYS A 192 -9.60 16.75 -8.21
N CYS A 193 -10.93 16.76 -8.07
CA CYS A 193 -11.78 17.78 -8.70
C CYS A 193 -11.51 19.17 -8.15
N LYS A 194 -11.43 19.32 -6.82
CA LYS A 194 -11.16 20.61 -6.14
C LYS A 194 -9.81 21.17 -6.57
N THR A 195 -8.76 20.35 -6.59
CA THR A 195 -7.43 20.83 -7.01
C THR A 195 -7.43 21.26 -8.47
N ILE A 196 -8.03 20.48 -9.37
CA ILE A 196 -8.14 20.86 -10.78
C ILE A 196 -8.89 22.19 -10.94
N LEU A 197 -10.03 22.36 -10.27
CA LEU A 197 -10.84 23.57 -10.35
C LEU A 197 -10.09 24.78 -9.79
N THR A 198 -9.41 24.62 -8.64
CA THR A 198 -8.57 25.67 -8.05
C THR A 198 -7.42 26.07 -8.99
N GLU A 199 -6.70 25.11 -9.57
CA GLU A 199 -5.63 25.39 -10.53
C GLU A 199 -6.11 26.04 -11.83
N ARG A 200 -7.38 25.82 -12.19
CA ARG A 200 -8.04 26.45 -13.35
C ARG A 200 -8.71 27.78 -13.01
N GLY A 201 -8.70 28.21 -11.75
CA GLY A 201 -9.34 29.45 -11.31
C GLY A 201 -10.87 29.41 -11.33
N VAL A 202 -11.48 28.22 -11.26
CA VAL A 202 -12.94 28.06 -11.24
C VAL A 202 -13.43 28.03 -9.80
N GLU A 203 -14.35 28.94 -9.46
CA GLU A 203 -15.00 28.94 -8.15
C GLU A 203 -16.02 27.80 -8.03
N PHE A 204 -16.06 27.19 -6.84
CA PHE A 204 -17.02 26.16 -6.48
C PHE A 204 -17.51 26.36 -5.05
N SER A 205 -18.71 25.87 -4.75
CA SER A 205 -19.30 25.94 -3.41
C SER A 205 -18.50 25.10 -2.41
N LYS A 206 -18.33 25.61 -1.18
CA LYS A 206 -17.73 24.84 -0.07
C LYS A 206 -18.54 23.58 0.28
N ASN A 207 -19.82 23.56 -0.05
CA ASN A 207 -20.74 22.46 0.18
C ASN A 207 -21.03 21.65 -1.09
N ALA A 208 -20.27 21.87 -2.17
CA ALA A 208 -20.47 21.15 -3.42
C ALA A 208 -20.28 19.65 -3.20
N ASP A 209 -21.26 18.86 -3.67
CA ASP A 209 -21.17 17.41 -3.63
C ASP A 209 -20.29 16.88 -4.78
N ILE A 210 -20.03 15.58 -4.77
CA ILE A 210 -19.18 14.96 -5.81
C ILE A 210 -19.79 15.13 -7.21
N PRO A 211 -21.08 14.81 -7.45
CA PRO A 211 -21.68 15.04 -8.76
C PRO A 211 -21.51 16.47 -9.28
N GLU A 212 -21.68 17.48 -8.42
CA GLU A 212 -21.48 18.88 -8.76
C GLU A 212 -20.03 19.18 -9.15
N LEU A 213 -19.07 18.75 -8.32
CA LEU A 213 -17.64 18.93 -8.57
C LEU A 213 -17.21 18.29 -9.89
N VAL A 214 -17.59 17.03 -10.12
CA VAL A 214 -17.24 16.29 -11.35
C VAL A 214 -17.82 16.97 -12.59
N LYS A 215 -19.05 17.49 -12.50
CA LYS A 215 -19.68 18.23 -13.61
C LYS A 215 -18.95 19.53 -13.92
N LEU A 216 -18.55 20.29 -12.90
CA LEU A 216 -17.77 21.52 -13.09
C LEU A 216 -16.40 21.21 -13.70
N THR A 217 -15.68 20.22 -13.17
CA THR A 217 -14.38 19.80 -13.68
C THR A 217 -14.48 19.33 -15.14
N ALA A 218 -15.47 18.49 -15.46
CA ALA A 218 -15.70 18.01 -16.82
C ALA A 218 -15.99 19.13 -17.83
N LYS A 219 -16.71 20.17 -17.38
CA LYS A 219 -17.00 21.36 -18.20
C LYS A 219 -15.73 22.18 -18.45
N GLU A 220 -14.94 22.41 -17.42
CA GLU A 220 -13.72 23.22 -17.51
C GLU A 220 -12.64 22.54 -18.37
N LEU A 221 -12.50 21.22 -18.23
CA LEU A 221 -11.58 20.43 -19.02
C LEU A 221 -12.07 20.19 -20.46
N ASP A 222 -13.29 20.60 -20.81
CA ASP A 222 -13.83 20.51 -22.18
C ASP A 222 -13.52 19.16 -22.85
N LEU A 223 -13.81 18.05 -22.16
CA LEU A 223 -13.31 16.67 -22.35
C LEU A 223 -13.45 16.01 -23.75
N THR A 224 -13.81 16.76 -24.79
CA THR A 224 -13.93 16.30 -26.17
C THR A 224 -12.89 16.94 -27.12
N PRO A 225 -12.15 16.13 -27.88
CA PRO A 225 -11.31 16.57 -28.99
C PRO A 225 -12.08 17.31 -30.10
N ALA A 226 -11.42 18.26 -30.76
CA ALA A 226 -12.03 19.14 -31.78
C ALA A 226 -12.33 18.44 -33.13
N ASP A 227 -11.75 17.26 -33.36
CA ASP A 227 -11.84 16.46 -34.58
C ASP A 227 -13.00 15.44 -34.58
N ILE A 228 -13.82 15.41 -33.53
CA ILE A 228 -14.99 14.54 -33.45
C ILE A 228 -16.15 15.13 -34.26
N PRO A 229 -16.71 14.41 -35.26
CA PRO A 229 -17.79 14.89 -36.14
C PRO A 229 -19.09 15.31 -35.42
N ASP A 230 -19.24 14.94 -34.16
CA ASP A 230 -20.36 15.25 -33.27
C ASP A 230 -19.85 15.57 -31.84
N GLN A 231 -18.91 16.51 -31.72
CA GLN A 231 -18.24 16.88 -30.45
C GLN A 231 -19.21 17.05 -29.27
N ALA A 232 -20.36 17.69 -29.51
CA ALA A 232 -21.38 17.89 -28.47
C ALA A 232 -21.96 16.56 -27.93
N LYS A 233 -22.30 15.59 -28.80
CA LYS A 233 -22.86 14.30 -28.37
C LYS A 233 -21.83 13.44 -27.65
N ALA A 234 -20.56 13.49 -28.08
CA ALA A 234 -19.46 12.83 -27.41
C ALA A 234 -19.24 13.44 -26.02
N SER A 235 -19.29 14.77 -25.90
CA SER A 235 -19.13 15.49 -24.63
C SER A 235 -20.20 15.09 -23.63
N ASP A 236 -21.46 14.98 -24.07
CA ASP A 236 -22.56 14.57 -23.21
C ASP A 236 -22.44 13.10 -22.78
N THR A 237 -21.94 12.23 -23.67
CA THR A 237 -21.68 10.83 -23.35
C THR A 237 -20.56 10.68 -22.31
N ILE A 238 -19.46 11.43 -22.47
CA ILE A 238 -18.35 11.43 -21.51
C ILE A 238 -18.81 11.99 -20.16
N LYS A 239 -19.50 13.13 -20.14
CA LYS A 239 -20.07 13.70 -18.90
C LYS A 239 -20.96 12.70 -18.19
N ARG A 240 -21.78 11.94 -18.92
CA ARG A 240 -22.61 10.88 -18.36
C ARG A 240 -21.79 9.74 -17.78
N LEU A 241 -20.74 9.27 -18.45
CA LEU A 241 -19.84 8.23 -17.92
C LEU A 241 -19.17 8.67 -16.61
N LEU A 242 -18.65 9.90 -16.56
CA LEU A 242 -18.03 10.44 -15.35
C LEU A 242 -19.05 10.59 -14.22
N SER A 243 -20.26 11.07 -14.53
CA SER A 243 -21.36 11.18 -13.55
C SER A 243 -21.77 9.80 -13.02
N ASN A 244 -21.77 8.77 -13.87
CA ASN A 244 -22.08 7.40 -13.44
C ASN A 244 -21.00 6.85 -12.50
N LEU A 245 -19.70 7.06 -12.81
CA LEU A 245 -18.60 6.66 -11.93
C LEU A 245 -18.67 7.37 -10.57
N ALA A 246 -18.93 8.68 -10.57
CA ALA A 246 -19.16 9.47 -9.36
C ALA A 246 -20.33 8.93 -8.52
N SER A 247 -21.44 8.62 -9.19
CA SER A 247 -22.65 8.08 -8.55
C SER A 247 -22.41 6.70 -7.94
N ILE A 248 -21.59 5.84 -8.57
CA ILE A 248 -21.20 4.55 -8.02
C ILE A 248 -20.45 4.74 -6.70
N THR A 249 -19.45 5.63 -6.66
CA THR A 249 -18.70 5.93 -5.43
C THR A 249 -19.60 6.45 -4.32
N GLN A 250 -20.51 7.37 -4.64
CA GLN A 250 -21.47 7.95 -3.69
C GLN A 250 -22.47 6.89 -3.18
N GLY A 251 -23.07 6.11 -4.07
CA GLY A 251 -24.04 5.08 -3.70
C GLY A 251 -23.45 3.99 -2.80
N VAL A 252 -22.18 3.64 -3.00
CA VAL A 252 -21.47 2.69 -2.12
C VAL A 252 -21.16 3.31 -0.75
N ALA A 253 -20.89 4.62 -0.67
CA ALA A 253 -20.73 5.35 0.59
C ALA A 253 -22.04 5.49 1.37
N GLU A 254 -23.16 5.69 0.69
CA GLU A 254 -24.49 5.68 1.31
C GLU A 254 -24.85 4.28 1.83
N LEU A 255 -24.53 3.24 1.06
CA LEU A 255 -24.60 1.84 1.50
C LEU A 255 -23.77 1.61 2.78
N ARG A 256 -22.58 2.20 2.90
CA ARG A 256 -21.80 2.16 4.15
C ARG A 256 -22.54 2.85 5.30
N ASN A 257 -23.17 4.00 5.09
CA ASN A 257 -23.88 4.70 6.16
C ASN A 257 -25.11 3.92 6.64
N HIS A 258 -25.81 3.24 5.73
CA HIS A 258 -27.00 2.44 6.06
C HIS A 258 -26.68 1.03 6.61
N TYR A 259 -25.54 0.45 6.21
CA TYR A 259 -25.16 -0.93 6.55
C TYR A 259 -23.86 -1.05 7.37
N GLY A 260 -23.22 0.07 7.69
CA GLY A 260 -22.03 0.17 8.54
C GLY A 260 -22.40 0.10 10.01
N THR A 261 -21.48 -0.43 10.81
CA THR A 261 -21.65 -0.90 12.19
C THR A 261 -21.96 0.19 13.25
N GLY A 262 -22.38 1.40 12.83
CA GLY A 262 -22.61 2.56 13.71
C GLY A 262 -23.93 2.58 14.48
N HIS A 263 -24.84 1.65 14.19
CA HIS A 263 -26.05 1.43 14.99
C HIS A 263 -26.05 -0.03 15.43
N GLY A 264 -25.93 -0.28 16.73
CA GLY A 264 -25.83 -1.64 17.30
C GLY A 264 -26.86 -2.59 16.66
N LYS A 265 -26.36 -3.65 16.02
CA LYS A 265 -27.20 -4.73 15.47
C LYS A 265 -26.94 -6.01 16.23
N ALA A 266 -28.00 -6.79 16.40
CA ALA A 266 -27.95 -8.15 16.92
C ALA A 266 -26.91 -9.00 16.17
N ALA A 267 -26.28 -9.94 16.87
CA ALA A 267 -25.23 -10.80 16.35
C ALA A 267 -25.64 -11.44 15.00
N GLY A 268 -24.95 -11.07 13.91
CA GLY A 268 -25.14 -11.69 12.58
C GLY A 268 -25.43 -10.76 11.39
N ALA A 269 -25.49 -9.43 11.55
CA ALA A 269 -25.70 -8.52 10.41
C ALA A 269 -24.50 -8.51 9.45
N LYS A 270 -24.71 -8.92 8.18
CA LYS A 270 -23.67 -8.88 7.12
C LYS A 270 -23.41 -7.43 6.68
N GLY A 271 -22.25 -6.89 7.05
CA GLY A 271 -21.77 -5.58 6.58
C GLY A 271 -21.22 -5.60 5.14
N LEU A 272 -20.70 -4.47 4.68
CA LEU A 272 -20.02 -4.36 3.39
C LEU A 272 -18.81 -5.29 3.32
N GLN A 273 -18.73 -6.08 2.25
CA GLN A 273 -17.59 -6.98 1.98
C GLN A 273 -16.56 -6.32 1.06
N SER A 274 -15.31 -6.79 1.11
CA SER A 274 -14.16 -6.33 0.30
C SER A 274 -14.50 -6.09 -1.19
N ARG A 275 -15.29 -6.95 -1.82
CA ARG A 275 -15.70 -6.76 -3.24
C ARG A 275 -16.40 -5.43 -3.53
N HIS A 276 -17.17 -4.88 -2.59
CA HIS A 276 -17.89 -3.62 -2.78
C HIS A 276 -16.93 -2.42 -2.64
N ALA A 277 -15.97 -2.51 -1.71
CA ALA A 277 -14.90 -1.52 -1.61
C ALA A 277 -14.02 -1.53 -2.86
N LYS A 278 -13.66 -2.71 -3.39
CA LYS A 278 -12.91 -2.85 -4.64
C LYS A 278 -13.59 -2.15 -5.82
N LEU A 279 -14.92 -2.29 -5.93
CA LEU A 279 -15.70 -1.59 -6.96
C LEU A 279 -15.61 -0.07 -6.81
N ALA A 280 -15.86 0.47 -5.61
CA ALA A 280 -15.84 1.92 -5.37
C ALA A 280 -14.44 2.52 -5.53
N VAL A 281 -13.42 1.88 -4.96
CA VAL A 281 -12.02 2.31 -5.07
C VAL A 281 -11.56 2.27 -6.53
N GLY A 282 -11.91 1.21 -7.27
CA GLY A 282 -11.60 1.13 -8.70
C GLY A 282 -12.26 2.25 -9.51
N ALA A 283 -13.57 2.46 -9.34
CA ALA A 283 -14.32 3.51 -10.05
C ALA A 283 -13.77 4.93 -9.75
N ALA A 284 -13.48 5.22 -8.48
CA ALA A 284 -12.90 6.49 -8.04
C ALA A 284 -11.49 6.71 -8.61
N SER A 285 -10.65 5.67 -8.59
CA SER A 285 -9.28 5.75 -9.10
C SER A 285 -9.27 5.97 -10.61
N THR A 286 -10.09 5.24 -11.37
CA THR A 286 -10.24 5.45 -12.82
C THR A 286 -10.70 6.86 -13.15
N LEU A 287 -11.68 7.38 -12.42
CA LEU A 287 -12.16 8.75 -12.60
C LEU A 287 -11.05 9.78 -12.32
N ALA A 288 -10.34 9.64 -11.20
CA ALA A 288 -9.29 10.58 -10.80
C ALA A 288 -8.11 10.59 -11.79
N VAL A 289 -7.68 9.43 -12.28
CA VAL A 289 -6.65 9.29 -13.32
C VAL A 289 -7.05 10.07 -14.57
N PHE A 290 -8.23 9.76 -15.10
CA PHE A 290 -8.70 10.36 -16.34
C PHE A 290 -8.79 11.88 -16.26
N LEU A 291 -9.28 12.42 -15.14
CA LEU A 291 -9.38 13.86 -14.93
C LEU A 291 -7.98 14.52 -14.81
N ALA A 292 -7.05 13.89 -14.10
CA ALA A 292 -5.69 14.39 -13.94
C ALA A 292 -4.89 14.38 -15.24
N GLU A 293 -4.96 13.29 -16.01
CA GLU A 293 -4.33 13.19 -17.33
C GLU A 293 -4.89 14.25 -18.28
N THR A 294 -6.22 14.38 -18.35
CA THR A 294 -6.85 15.39 -19.21
C THR A 294 -6.50 16.81 -18.77
N HIS A 295 -6.33 17.04 -17.46
CA HIS A 295 -5.85 18.32 -16.95
C HIS A 295 -4.41 18.62 -17.40
N GLY A 296 -3.52 17.63 -17.41
CA GLY A 296 -2.13 17.78 -17.84
C GLY A 296 -1.99 18.06 -19.34
N GLU A 297 -2.86 17.46 -20.17
CA GLU A 297 -2.83 17.66 -21.63
C GLU A 297 -3.39 19.02 -22.08
N ARG A 298 -4.28 19.63 -21.30
CA ARG A 298 -4.99 20.85 -21.72
C ARG A 298 -4.33 22.14 -21.22
N PRO A 299 -4.07 23.12 -22.09
CA PRO A 299 -3.54 24.41 -21.66
C PRO A 299 -4.51 25.14 -20.71
N ARG A 300 -3.98 25.85 -19.70
CA ARG A 300 -4.77 26.65 -18.77
C ARG A 300 -5.42 27.82 -19.53
N LYS A 301 -6.75 27.97 -19.45
CA LYS A 301 -7.46 29.11 -20.03
C LYS A 301 -7.23 30.33 -19.12
N GLY A 302 -6.27 31.16 -19.47
CA GLY A 302 -6.03 32.45 -18.79
C GLY A 302 -4.58 32.73 -18.42
N LEU A 303 -3.67 32.71 -19.39
CA LEU A 303 -2.36 33.39 -19.34
C LEU A 303 -1.88 33.65 -20.78
N THR A 304 -2.75 34.18 -21.64
CA THR A 304 -2.30 34.86 -22.86
C THR A 304 -1.86 36.27 -22.46
N GLY A 305 -0.64 36.36 -21.93
CA GLY A 305 0.10 37.61 -21.88
C GLY A 305 0.44 38.01 -23.31
N THR A 306 -0.14 39.13 -23.73
CA THR A 306 0.17 39.94 -24.91
C THR A 306 1.64 39.85 -25.36
N THR A 307 1.93 39.13 -26.43
CA THR A 307 3.01 39.54 -27.34
C THR A 307 2.40 40.56 -28.28
N GLY A 308 2.46 41.82 -27.88
CA GLY A 308 2.12 42.94 -28.74
C GLY A 308 3.05 42.95 -29.95
N ASP A 309 2.44 43.08 -31.12
CA ASP A 309 3.09 43.60 -32.30
C ASP A 309 3.88 44.87 -31.95
N SER A 310 5.07 45.00 -32.52
CA SER A 310 5.55 46.31 -32.95
C SER A 310 6.33 46.16 -34.27
N PRO A 311 5.96 46.95 -35.29
CA PRO A 311 6.63 46.98 -36.58
C PRO A 311 7.79 47.99 -36.56
N ALA A 312 8.91 47.62 -37.16
CA ALA A 312 9.82 48.45 -37.96
C ALA A 312 11.02 47.58 -38.39
#